data_AF-A0A7D5ZBW4-F1
#
_entry.id   AF-A0A7D5ZBW4-F1
#
_cell.length_a   1.000
_cell.length_b   1.000
_cell.length_c   1.000
_cell.angle_alpha   90.00
_cell.angle_beta   90.00
_cell.angle_gamma   90.00
#
_symmetry.space_group_name_H-M   'P 1'
#
loop_
_entity.id
_entity.type
_entity.pdbx_description
1 polymer ?
#
loop_
_entity_poly.entity_id
_entity_poly.type
_entity_poly.pdbx_seq_one_letter_code
_entity_poly.pdbx_strand_id
1 'polypeptide(L)'
;MNTADLGLPVDVPSTALFTDQYELTMLQAALKAGTADRRSVFEVFTRRLPDGRRYGVVAGTGRVLDAVENFRFDEGVLRFLRERRIVDEETLRWLAGYRFTGDIWGYPEGEVYFPGSPVMRVEGSFAECVLLETVILSILNHDSAIAAAASRMASAAGDRPLIEMGARRTHELAAVAAARAAYVGGFATTSDLAAGFRYGIPTVGTSAHAFTLLHDRERDAFRAQVDALGSDTTLLVDTYDVTEAVRTAVEVAGPGLGAVRIDSGDLLLVAHRVRQQLDELGATGTKIVVTSDLDEYAIASLAAAPVDAYGVGTQLVTGSGHPTASMVYKLVARAETADPGAPLVPVAKKSSGGKISVGGRKWAARRVDADGVAEAEVVGTGPVPAELADRQLLVRLVEGGTVVAREPLDVPRDRHIAARANLPLSATQLSRGEPVLPTEYLHEP
;
A
#
# COMPACT_ATOMS: atom_id res chain seq x y z
N MET A 1 -12.46 5.15 -18.60
CA MET A 1 -11.12 4.81 -19.13
C MET A 1 -11.18 3.37 -19.60
N ASN A 2 -10.70 3.04 -20.80
CA ASN A 2 -10.67 1.67 -21.29
C ASN A 2 -9.64 0.87 -20.45
N THR A 3 -9.95 -0.37 -20.06
CA THR A 3 -9.01 -1.23 -19.31
C THR A 3 -7.72 -1.50 -20.08
N ALA A 4 -7.76 -1.40 -21.41
CA ALA A 4 -6.58 -1.47 -22.28
C ALA A 4 -5.58 -0.32 -22.08
N ASP A 5 -6.03 0.85 -21.59
CA ASP A 5 -5.16 2.03 -21.38
C ASP A 5 -4.53 2.06 -19.97
N LEU A 6 -4.81 1.07 -19.13
CA LEU A 6 -4.25 0.97 -17.77
C LEU A 6 -2.88 0.26 -17.72
N GLY A 7 -2.28 -0.02 -18.88
CA GLY A 7 -0.93 -0.53 -18.98
C GLY A 7 0.10 0.49 -18.48
N LEU A 8 1.25 0.01 -18.02
CA LEU A 8 2.33 0.89 -17.60
C LEU A 8 2.90 1.63 -18.82
N PRO A 9 3.21 2.93 -18.72
CA PRO A 9 3.72 3.72 -19.84
C PRO A 9 5.17 3.37 -20.23
N VAL A 10 5.81 2.46 -19.50
CA VAL A 10 7.21 2.04 -19.68
C VAL A 10 7.32 0.52 -19.58
N ASP A 11 8.23 -0.06 -20.35
CA ASP A 11 8.55 -1.48 -20.26
C ASP A 11 9.11 -1.82 -18.86
N VAL A 12 8.61 -2.91 -18.29
CA VAL A 12 9.04 -3.39 -16.96
C VAL A 12 9.98 -4.57 -17.15
N PRO A 13 11.19 -4.54 -16.56
CA PRO A 13 12.07 -5.69 -16.54
C PRO A 13 11.40 -6.93 -15.92
N SER A 14 11.90 -8.11 -16.26
CA SER A 14 11.43 -9.36 -15.66
C SER A 14 11.51 -9.31 -14.12
N THR A 15 10.45 -9.79 -13.47
CA THR A 15 10.38 -9.95 -12.01
C THR A 15 10.85 -11.33 -11.54
N ALA A 16 11.30 -12.20 -12.44
CA ALA A 16 11.63 -13.60 -12.13
C ALA A 16 12.75 -13.79 -11.10
N LEU A 17 13.64 -12.79 -10.95
CA LEU A 17 14.70 -12.78 -9.94
C LEU A 17 14.30 -12.07 -8.64
N PHE A 18 13.08 -11.54 -8.52
CA PHE A 18 12.51 -11.07 -7.25
C PHE A 18 11.96 -12.25 -6.45
N THR A 19 12.81 -13.28 -6.31
CA THR A 19 12.50 -14.55 -5.66
C THR A 19 13.64 -14.94 -4.75
N ASP A 20 13.32 -15.66 -3.68
CA ASP A 20 14.34 -16.35 -2.92
C ASP A 20 14.79 -17.62 -3.67
N GLN A 21 16.06 -17.99 -3.54
CA GLN A 21 16.62 -19.16 -4.23
C GLN A 21 15.95 -20.49 -3.83
N TYR A 22 15.36 -20.56 -2.62
CA TYR A 22 14.70 -21.77 -2.17
C TYR A 22 13.45 -22.11 -3.00
N GLU A 23 12.81 -21.13 -3.65
CA GLU A 23 11.67 -21.39 -4.54
C GLU A 23 12.08 -22.22 -5.75
N LEU A 24 13.22 -21.87 -6.37
CA LEU A 24 13.79 -22.63 -7.48
C LEU A 24 14.30 -24.00 -7.04
N THR A 25 14.78 -24.11 -5.81
CA THR A 25 15.22 -25.39 -5.23
C THR A 25 14.04 -26.32 -4.98
N MET A 26 12.92 -25.80 -4.47
CA MET A 26 11.67 -26.55 -4.30
C MET A 26 11.04 -26.95 -5.63
N LEU A 27 11.06 -26.06 -6.64
CA LEU A 27 10.64 -26.38 -7.99
C LEU A 27 11.42 -27.58 -8.54
N GLN A 28 12.74 -27.52 -8.55
CA GLN A 28 13.59 -28.61 -9.06
C GLN A 28 13.32 -29.93 -8.31
N ALA A 29 13.18 -29.87 -6.98
CA ALA A 29 12.88 -31.05 -6.19
C ALA A 29 11.50 -31.63 -6.50
N ALA A 30 10.48 -30.78 -6.71
CA ALA A 30 9.13 -31.21 -7.05
C ALA A 30 9.01 -31.78 -8.47
N LEU A 31 9.76 -31.23 -9.43
CA LEU A 31 9.88 -31.80 -10.78
C LEU A 31 10.44 -33.22 -10.71
N LYS A 32 11.57 -33.41 -10.00
CA LYS A 32 12.20 -34.72 -9.81
C LYS A 32 11.30 -35.72 -9.06
N ALA A 33 10.51 -35.23 -8.11
CA ALA A 33 9.60 -36.06 -7.34
C ALA A 33 8.29 -36.40 -8.07
N GLY A 34 8.03 -35.82 -9.25
CA GLY A 34 6.77 -35.97 -9.98
C GLY A 34 5.57 -35.34 -9.26
N THR A 35 5.81 -34.34 -8.41
CA THR A 35 4.77 -33.63 -7.64
C THR A 35 4.55 -32.19 -8.07
N ALA A 36 5.38 -31.69 -9.00
CA ALA A 36 5.30 -30.35 -9.58
C ALA A 36 3.90 -29.98 -10.09
N ASP A 37 3.24 -30.91 -10.78
CA ASP A 37 1.97 -30.63 -11.47
C ASP A 37 0.73 -30.82 -10.57
N ARG A 38 0.90 -31.12 -9.27
CA ARG A 38 -0.24 -31.23 -8.36
C ARG A 38 -0.92 -29.88 -8.20
N ARG A 39 -2.22 -29.83 -8.47
CA ARG A 39 -3.04 -28.65 -8.20
C ARG A 39 -2.90 -28.25 -6.74
N SER A 40 -2.58 -26.99 -6.50
CA SER A 40 -2.21 -26.44 -5.21
C SER A 40 -2.89 -25.12 -5.00
N VAL A 41 -3.34 -24.89 -3.77
CA VAL A 41 -3.96 -23.65 -3.33
C VAL A 41 -3.07 -23.04 -2.27
N PHE A 42 -2.53 -21.88 -2.57
CA PHE A 42 -1.79 -21.06 -1.62
C PHE A 42 -2.62 -19.84 -1.23
N GLU A 43 -2.44 -19.39 0.00
CA GLU A 43 -3.11 -18.20 0.51
C GLU A 43 -2.14 -17.22 1.16
N VAL A 44 -2.39 -15.94 0.93
CA VAL A 44 -1.78 -14.81 1.64
C VAL A 44 -2.72 -14.35 2.73
N PHE A 45 -2.22 -14.30 3.96
CA PHE A 45 -2.96 -13.78 5.11
C PHE A 45 -1.99 -13.28 6.18
N THR A 46 -2.46 -12.44 7.10
CA THR A 46 -1.70 -12.11 8.31
C THR A 46 -2.19 -12.88 9.52
N ARG A 47 -1.31 -13.15 10.48
CA ARG A 47 -1.68 -13.81 11.74
C ARG A 47 -2.14 -12.84 12.82
N ARG A 48 -1.73 -11.58 12.71
CA ARG A 48 -2.03 -10.50 13.64
C ARG A 48 -1.79 -9.17 12.92
N LEU A 49 -2.51 -8.14 13.32
CA LEU A 49 -2.16 -6.79 12.91
C LEU A 49 -1.02 -6.26 13.81
N PRO A 50 -0.24 -5.27 13.37
CA PRO A 50 0.65 -4.54 14.25
C PRO A 50 -0.10 -3.92 15.44
N ASP A 51 0.57 -3.79 16.59
CA ASP A 51 -0.05 -3.30 17.82
C ASP A 51 -0.72 -1.92 17.60
N GLY A 52 -1.98 -1.79 18.04
CA GLY A 52 -2.77 -0.56 17.88
C GLY A 52 -3.44 -0.38 16.52
N ARG A 53 -3.25 -1.30 15.56
CA ARG A 53 -3.98 -1.29 14.28
C ARG A 53 -5.35 -1.95 14.43
N ARG A 54 -6.38 -1.19 14.07
CA ARG A 54 -7.80 -1.60 14.12
C ARG A 54 -8.21 -2.49 12.95
N TYR A 55 -7.54 -2.33 11.81
CA TYR A 55 -7.75 -3.08 10.57
C TYR A 55 -6.47 -2.99 9.73
N GLY A 56 -6.30 -3.91 8.79
CA GLY A 56 -5.33 -3.77 7.71
C GLY A 56 -5.97 -3.18 6.45
N VAL A 57 -5.17 -2.66 5.52
CA VAL A 57 -5.64 -2.12 4.23
C VAL A 57 -4.98 -2.92 3.11
N VAL A 58 -5.76 -3.53 2.22
CA VAL A 58 -5.25 -4.24 1.06
C VAL A 58 -4.70 -3.24 0.06
N ALA A 59 -3.40 -3.27 -0.19
CA ALA A 59 -2.73 -2.42 -1.16
C ALA A 59 -1.63 -3.21 -1.87
N GLY A 60 -1.34 -2.82 -3.12
CA GLY A 60 -0.34 -3.46 -3.96
C GLY A 60 -0.90 -4.50 -4.93
N THR A 61 -2.21 -4.75 -4.96
CA THR A 61 -2.83 -5.74 -5.87
C THR A 61 -2.50 -5.45 -7.33
N GLY A 62 -2.64 -4.20 -7.80
CA GLY A 62 -2.23 -3.84 -9.16
C GLY A 62 -0.76 -4.16 -9.48
N ARG A 63 0.14 -3.91 -8.52
CA ARG A 63 1.57 -4.25 -8.66
C ARG A 63 1.84 -5.74 -8.63
N VAL A 64 1.07 -6.52 -7.86
CA VAL A 64 1.14 -7.99 -7.90
C VAL A 64 0.75 -8.49 -9.29
N LEU A 65 -0.32 -7.95 -9.87
CA LEU A 65 -0.77 -8.35 -11.21
C LEU A 65 0.29 -8.05 -12.27
N ASP A 66 0.88 -6.85 -12.24
CA ASP A 66 2.03 -6.50 -13.09
C ASP A 66 3.21 -7.46 -12.88
N ALA A 67 3.50 -7.81 -11.62
CA ALA A 67 4.63 -8.68 -11.29
C ALA A 67 4.41 -10.12 -11.76
N VAL A 68 3.20 -10.66 -11.66
CA VAL A 68 2.86 -12.02 -12.12
C VAL A 68 2.92 -12.11 -13.64
N GLU A 69 2.41 -11.12 -14.37
CA GLU A 69 2.49 -11.08 -15.83
C GLU A 69 3.94 -11.02 -16.34
N ASN A 70 4.78 -10.23 -15.66
CA ASN A 70 6.19 -10.04 -15.98
C ASN A 70 7.12 -11.09 -15.36
N PHE A 71 6.60 -12.07 -14.62
CA PHE A 71 7.40 -13.14 -14.04
C PHE A 71 7.79 -14.13 -15.14
N ARG A 72 8.91 -13.84 -15.81
CA ARG A 72 9.38 -14.54 -17.01
C ARG A 72 10.89 -14.76 -16.96
N PHE A 73 11.34 -15.97 -17.27
CA PHE A 73 12.77 -16.27 -17.29
C PHE A 73 13.31 -16.02 -18.70
N ASP A 74 13.74 -14.78 -18.96
CA ASP A 74 14.38 -14.42 -20.23
C ASP A 74 15.76 -15.08 -20.38
N GLU A 75 16.36 -14.95 -21.57
CA GLU A 75 17.65 -15.56 -21.89
C GLU A 75 18.77 -15.14 -20.92
N GLY A 76 18.76 -13.87 -20.49
CA GLY A 76 19.74 -13.34 -19.54
C GLY A 76 19.62 -13.99 -18.17
N VAL A 77 18.38 -14.10 -17.66
CA VAL A 77 18.07 -14.77 -16.40
C VAL A 77 18.44 -16.26 -16.47
N LEU A 78 18.04 -16.96 -17.53
CA LEU A 78 18.34 -18.38 -17.70
C LEU A 78 19.85 -18.65 -17.78
N ARG A 79 20.59 -17.80 -18.51
CA ARG A 79 22.05 -17.87 -18.57
C ARG A 79 22.68 -17.70 -17.19
N PHE A 80 22.24 -16.70 -16.43
CA PHE A 80 22.69 -16.50 -15.05
C PHE A 80 22.45 -17.74 -14.17
N LEU A 81 21.25 -18.31 -14.19
CA LEU A 81 20.91 -19.51 -13.42
C LEU A 81 21.78 -20.71 -13.80
N ARG A 82 22.04 -20.90 -15.11
CA ARG A 82 22.92 -21.95 -15.64
C ARG A 82 24.37 -21.77 -15.19
N GLU A 83 24.96 -20.60 -15.45
CA GLU A 83 26.37 -20.31 -15.16
C GLU A 83 26.69 -20.42 -13.67
N ARG A 84 25.74 -19.99 -12.83
CA ARG A 84 25.86 -20.08 -11.37
C ARG A 84 25.42 -21.43 -10.81
N ARG A 85 24.97 -22.36 -11.65
CA ARG A 85 24.52 -23.71 -11.29
C ARG A 85 23.45 -23.69 -10.20
N ILE A 86 22.51 -22.76 -10.29
CA ILE A 86 21.42 -22.60 -9.32
C ILE A 86 20.41 -23.75 -9.45
N VAL A 87 20.13 -24.17 -10.68
CA VAL A 87 19.24 -25.29 -11.04
C VAL A 87 19.83 -26.10 -12.20
N ASP A 88 19.30 -27.31 -12.43
CA ASP A 88 19.70 -28.20 -13.52
C ASP A 88 19.05 -27.86 -14.87
N GLU A 89 19.53 -28.50 -15.95
CA GLU A 89 19.07 -28.25 -17.31
C GLU A 89 17.60 -28.66 -17.56
N GLU A 90 17.05 -29.58 -16.77
CA GLU A 90 15.62 -29.91 -16.85
C GLU A 90 14.78 -28.77 -16.30
N THR A 91 15.15 -28.26 -15.14
CA THR A 91 14.49 -27.11 -14.52
C THR A 91 14.66 -25.86 -15.37
N LEU A 92 15.83 -25.62 -15.96
CA LEU A 92 16.04 -24.50 -16.90
C LEU A 92 15.12 -24.57 -18.13
N ARG A 93 14.92 -25.76 -18.70
CA ARG A 93 13.98 -25.95 -19.82
C ARG A 93 12.54 -25.66 -19.40
N TRP A 94 12.15 -26.09 -18.20
CA TRP A 94 10.83 -25.77 -17.65
C TRP A 94 10.66 -24.26 -17.43
N LEU A 95 11.65 -23.60 -16.82
CA LEU A 95 11.65 -22.15 -16.56
C LEU A 95 11.60 -21.34 -17.86
N ALA A 96 12.27 -21.78 -18.92
CA ALA A 96 12.24 -21.11 -20.22
C ALA A 96 10.84 -21.05 -20.85
N GLY A 97 10.00 -22.05 -20.57
CA GLY A 97 8.61 -22.09 -20.99
C GLY A 97 7.64 -21.48 -19.97
N TYR A 98 8.12 -21.05 -18.81
CA TYR A 98 7.26 -20.65 -17.70
C TYR A 98 6.36 -19.47 -18.06
N ARG A 99 5.05 -19.70 -17.92
CA ARG A 99 4.06 -18.65 -17.73
C ARG A 99 3.10 -19.11 -16.64
N PHE A 100 2.66 -18.18 -15.79
CA PHE A 100 1.57 -18.46 -14.88
C PHE A 100 0.28 -18.66 -15.68
N THR A 101 -0.35 -19.82 -15.52
CA THR A 101 -1.61 -20.22 -16.18
C THR A 101 -2.73 -20.49 -15.19
N GLY A 102 -2.47 -20.31 -13.90
CA GLY A 102 -3.43 -20.50 -12.82
C GLY A 102 -4.41 -19.34 -12.63
N ASP A 103 -5.16 -19.42 -11.54
CA ASP A 103 -6.11 -18.41 -11.10
C ASP A 103 -5.60 -17.68 -9.85
N ILE A 104 -5.92 -16.39 -9.76
CA ILE A 104 -5.70 -15.62 -8.53
C ILE A 104 -7.02 -14.99 -8.13
N TRP A 105 -7.40 -15.20 -6.88
CA TRP A 105 -8.51 -14.53 -6.22
C TRP A 105 -7.94 -13.65 -5.12
N GLY A 106 -8.58 -12.54 -4.81
CA GLY A 106 -8.12 -11.71 -3.71
C GLY A 106 -9.14 -10.65 -3.34
N TYR A 107 -8.89 -10.01 -2.22
CA TYR A 107 -9.62 -8.83 -1.83
C TYR A 107 -9.34 -7.73 -2.86
N PRO A 108 -10.37 -6.99 -3.31
CA PRO A 108 -10.14 -5.86 -4.19
C PRO A 108 -9.28 -4.80 -3.47
N GLU A 109 -8.38 -4.15 -4.21
CA GLU A 109 -7.47 -3.17 -3.61
C GLU A 109 -8.25 -2.01 -2.96
N GLY A 110 -7.80 -1.56 -1.79
CA GLY A 110 -8.51 -0.59 -0.95
C GLY A 110 -9.41 -1.22 0.12
N GLU A 111 -9.81 -2.49 -0.03
CA GLU A 111 -10.58 -3.21 0.99
C GLU A 111 -9.79 -3.33 2.32
N VAL A 112 -10.50 -3.44 3.44
CA VAL A 112 -9.90 -3.71 4.75
C VAL A 112 -9.89 -5.20 5.07
N TYR A 113 -8.87 -5.66 5.79
CA TYR A 113 -8.72 -7.07 6.18
C TYR A 113 -8.40 -7.24 7.65
N PHE A 114 -8.71 -8.43 8.18
CA PHE A 114 -8.46 -8.81 9.56
C PHE A 114 -7.58 -10.07 9.64
N PRO A 115 -6.95 -10.34 10.81
CA PRO A 115 -6.11 -11.50 10.99
C PRO A 115 -6.80 -12.83 10.67
N GLY A 116 -6.11 -13.72 9.97
CA GLY A 116 -6.60 -15.06 9.63
C GLY A 116 -7.40 -15.16 8.33
N SER A 117 -7.81 -14.04 7.74
CA SER A 117 -8.56 -14.09 6.48
C SER A 117 -7.67 -14.25 5.23
N PRO A 118 -8.10 -15.04 4.23
CA PRO A 118 -7.38 -15.23 2.97
C PRO A 118 -7.46 -13.98 2.08
N VAL A 119 -6.59 -12.99 2.31
CA VAL A 119 -6.50 -11.74 1.54
C VAL A 119 -6.25 -12.00 0.05
N MET A 120 -5.46 -13.03 -0.28
CA MET A 120 -5.23 -13.48 -1.65
C MET A 120 -5.11 -15.00 -1.68
N ARG A 121 -5.61 -15.62 -2.76
CA ARG A 121 -5.53 -17.05 -3.01
C ARG A 121 -4.99 -17.30 -4.42
N VAL A 122 -3.90 -18.06 -4.52
CA VAL A 122 -3.23 -18.42 -5.77
C VAL A 122 -3.42 -19.91 -6.01
N GLU A 123 -4.03 -20.24 -7.16
CA GLU A 123 -4.42 -21.60 -7.52
C GLU A 123 -3.79 -21.98 -8.87
N GLY A 124 -3.16 -23.15 -8.92
CA GLY A 124 -2.43 -23.62 -10.11
C GLY A 124 -1.66 -24.89 -9.79
N SER A 125 -0.68 -25.28 -10.62
CA SER A 125 0.26 -26.33 -10.24
C SER A 125 1.14 -25.89 -9.06
N PHE A 126 1.69 -26.84 -8.29
CA PHE A 126 2.67 -26.52 -7.24
C PHE A 126 3.86 -25.75 -7.84
N ALA A 127 4.36 -26.21 -8.99
CA ALA A 127 5.49 -25.62 -9.68
C ALA A 127 5.26 -24.15 -10.08
N GLU A 128 4.04 -23.78 -10.48
CA GLU A 128 3.73 -22.39 -10.82
C GLU A 128 3.53 -21.50 -9.60
N CYS A 129 2.75 -21.97 -8.62
CA CYS A 129 2.35 -21.14 -7.48
C CYS A 129 3.48 -20.90 -6.49
N VAL A 130 4.44 -21.83 -6.37
CA VAL A 130 5.54 -21.72 -5.41
C VAL A 130 6.51 -20.59 -5.77
N LEU A 131 6.72 -20.32 -7.06
CA LEU A 131 7.64 -19.28 -7.53
C LEU A 131 7.19 -17.85 -7.22
N LEU A 132 5.90 -17.65 -6.93
CA LEU A 132 5.31 -16.34 -6.75
C LEU A 132 5.35 -15.85 -5.29
N GLU A 133 5.68 -16.70 -4.32
CA GLU A 133 5.60 -16.40 -2.88
C GLU A 133 6.39 -15.13 -2.52
N THR A 134 7.69 -15.08 -2.84
CA THR A 134 8.55 -13.93 -2.47
C THR A 134 8.05 -12.61 -3.06
N VAL A 135 7.75 -12.55 -4.36
CA VAL A 135 7.37 -11.30 -5.03
C VAL A 135 6.00 -10.81 -4.56
N ILE A 136 5.03 -11.72 -4.37
CA ILE A 136 3.70 -11.38 -3.84
C ILE A 136 3.84 -10.84 -2.41
N LEU A 137 4.59 -11.53 -1.55
CA LEU A 137 4.78 -11.09 -0.17
C LEU A 137 5.55 -9.79 -0.07
N SER A 138 6.56 -9.57 -0.91
CA SER A 138 7.32 -8.32 -0.94
C SER A 138 6.41 -7.12 -1.21
N ILE A 139 5.56 -7.23 -2.24
CA ILE A 139 4.63 -6.16 -2.65
C ILE A 139 3.55 -5.95 -1.59
N LEU A 140 2.79 -6.99 -1.24
CA LEU A 140 1.65 -6.84 -0.35
C LEU A 140 2.07 -6.41 1.07
N ASN A 141 3.21 -6.91 1.59
CA ASN A 141 3.66 -6.49 2.90
C ASN A 141 4.03 -5.01 2.96
N HIS A 142 4.75 -4.51 1.95
CA HIS A 142 5.16 -3.12 1.90
C HIS A 142 3.95 -2.22 1.70
N ASP A 143 3.17 -2.46 0.64
CA ASP A 143 2.11 -1.54 0.21
C ASP A 143 0.98 -1.49 1.24
N SER A 144 0.57 -2.63 1.80
CA SER A 144 -0.44 -2.66 2.87
C SER A 144 0.01 -1.98 4.15
N ALA A 145 1.31 -2.02 4.49
CA ALA A 145 1.83 -1.31 5.65
C ALA A 145 1.74 0.22 5.48
N ILE A 146 2.14 0.71 4.29
CA ILE A 146 2.05 2.13 3.96
C ILE A 146 0.59 2.58 3.89
N ALA A 147 -0.27 1.84 3.20
CA ALA A 147 -1.68 2.17 3.08
C ALA A 147 -2.40 2.19 4.44
N ALA A 148 -2.05 1.27 5.35
CA ALA A 148 -2.60 1.27 6.70
C ALA A 148 -2.13 2.50 7.52
N ALA A 149 -0.88 2.95 7.36
CA ALA A 149 -0.40 4.19 7.98
C ALA A 149 -1.09 5.42 7.40
N ALA A 150 -1.18 5.48 6.06
CA ALA A 150 -1.87 6.53 5.34
C ALA A 150 -3.34 6.66 5.77
N SER A 151 -4.06 5.54 5.92
CA SER A 151 -5.47 5.53 6.33
C SER A 151 -5.70 6.10 7.73
N ARG A 152 -4.79 5.82 8.67
CA ARG A 152 -4.83 6.38 10.02
C ARG A 152 -4.55 7.88 10.01
N MET A 153 -3.54 8.31 9.25
CA MET A 153 -3.21 9.72 9.09
C MET A 153 -4.37 10.48 8.42
N ALA A 154 -4.99 9.91 7.38
CA ALA A 154 -6.15 10.49 6.71
C ALA A 154 -7.36 10.58 7.64
N SER A 155 -7.57 9.58 8.50
CA SER A 155 -8.62 9.64 9.53
C SER A 155 -8.35 10.75 10.55
N ALA A 156 -7.09 10.94 10.97
CA ALA A 156 -6.69 11.98 11.92
C ALA A 156 -6.76 13.40 11.31
N ALA A 157 -6.51 13.54 10.00
CA ALA A 157 -6.51 14.82 9.29
C ALA A 157 -7.91 15.36 8.99
N GLY A 158 -8.93 14.48 8.96
CA GLY A 158 -10.28 14.84 8.54
C GLY A 158 -10.29 15.31 7.09
N ASP A 159 -10.85 16.50 6.84
CA ASP A 159 -10.95 17.08 5.50
C ASP A 159 -9.68 17.79 5.03
N ARG A 160 -8.66 17.89 5.89
CA ARG A 160 -7.40 18.59 5.55
C ARG A 160 -6.54 17.69 4.66
N PRO A 161 -6.14 18.13 3.45
CA PRO A 161 -5.37 17.31 2.53
C PRO A 161 -4.00 16.93 3.07
N LEU A 162 -3.59 15.70 2.74
CA LEU A 162 -2.29 15.13 3.06
C LEU A 162 -1.43 15.02 1.81
N ILE A 163 -0.16 15.37 1.95
CA ILE A 163 0.85 15.35 0.89
C ILE A 163 1.94 14.34 1.24
N GLU A 164 2.19 13.38 0.34
CA GLU A 164 3.25 12.38 0.52
C GLU A 164 4.60 13.00 0.12
N MET A 165 5.53 13.09 1.08
CA MET A 165 6.83 13.75 0.91
C MET A 165 8.02 12.89 1.38
N GLY A 166 7.84 11.57 1.42
CA GLY A 166 8.75 10.62 2.05
C GLY A 166 9.75 9.95 1.10
N ALA A 167 9.73 10.23 -0.21
CA ALA A 167 10.64 9.61 -1.18
C ALA A 167 12.12 9.60 -0.77
N ARG A 168 12.59 10.68 -0.11
CA ARG A 168 13.99 10.81 0.38
C ARG A 168 14.34 9.98 1.63
N ARG A 169 13.36 9.25 2.19
CA ARG A 169 13.47 8.48 3.44
C ARG A 169 13.25 6.98 3.23
N THR A 170 13.07 6.55 1.98
CA THR A 170 12.89 5.15 1.58
C THR A 170 13.71 4.86 0.31
N HIS A 171 13.76 3.60 -0.10
CA HIS A 171 14.49 3.18 -1.31
C HIS A 171 13.85 3.74 -2.57
N GLU A 172 14.64 4.01 -3.60
CA GLU A 172 14.25 4.71 -4.82
C GLU A 172 13.05 4.09 -5.56
N LEU A 173 12.96 2.76 -5.62
CA LEU A 173 11.78 2.09 -6.20
C LEU A 173 10.62 1.95 -5.19
N ALA A 174 10.94 1.89 -3.90
CA ALA A 174 9.94 1.86 -2.83
C ALA A 174 9.27 3.23 -2.62
N ALA A 175 9.93 4.33 -2.95
CA ALA A 175 9.35 5.68 -2.93
C ALA A 175 8.13 5.77 -3.84
N VAL A 176 8.27 5.29 -5.08
CA VAL A 176 7.19 5.24 -6.08
C VAL A 176 6.03 4.36 -5.61
N ALA A 177 6.35 3.22 -4.99
CA ALA A 177 5.37 2.31 -4.41
C ALA A 177 4.62 2.91 -3.21
N ALA A 178 5.35 3.56 -2.30
CA ALA A 178 4.81 4.19 -1.11
C ALA A 178 3.89 5.35 -1.47
N ALA A 179 4.25 6.18 -2.45
CA ALA A 179 3.39 7.25 -2.97
C ALA A 179 2.06 6.69 -3.51
N ARG A 180 2.10 5.60 -4.27
CA ARG A 180 0.90 4.89 -4.75
C ARG A 180 0.04 4.38 -3.60
N ALA A 181 0.64 3.66 -2.64
CA ALA A 181 -0.09 3.10 -1.50
C ALA A 181 -0.67 4.20 -0.60
N ALA A 182 0.05 5.31 -0.42
CA ALA A 182 -0.42 6.46 0.34
C ALA A 182 -1.65 7.10 -0.31
N TYR A 183 -1.66 7.23 -1.64
CA TYR A 183 -2.81 7.74 -2.39
C TYR A 183 -4.07 6.88 -2.17
N VAL A 184 -3.94 5.56 -2.28
CA VAL A 184 -5.03 4.61 -1.97
C VAL A 184 -5.49 4.74 -0.51
N GLY A 185 -4.55 4.92 0.42
CA GLY A 185 -4.83 5.11 1.84
C GLY A 185 -5.41 6.48 2.22
N GLY A 186 -5.51 7.44 1.28
CA GLY A 186 -6.22 8.72 1.50
C GLY A 186 -5.38 9.98 1.32
N PHE A 187 -4.10 9.89 0.96
CA PHE A 187 -3.29 11.07 0.63
C PHE A 187 -3.76 11.71 -0.68
N ALA A 188 -3.80 13.03 -0.75
CA ALA A 188 -4.34 13.76 -1.91
C ALA A 188 -3.32 13.90 -3.04
N THR A 189 -2.05 14.12 -2.70
CA THR A 189 -0.98 14.46 -3.63
C THR A 189 0.36 13.84 -3.19
N THR A 190 1.33 13.74 -4.10
CA THR A 190 2.70 13.31 -3.80
C THR A 190 3.75 14.30 -4.32
N SER A 191 4.92 14.32 -3.69
CA SER A 191 6.11 14.99 -4.24
C SER A 191 6.90 14.10 -5.21
N ASP A 192 6.57 12.81 -5.31
CA ASP A 192 7.26 11.84 -6.15
C ASP A 192 6.77 11.93 -7.62
N LEU A 193 7.64 12.50 -8.47
CA LEU A 193 7.33 12.69 -9.89
C LEU A 193 7.16 11.36 -10.64
N ALA A 194 7.87 10.31 -10.25
CA ALA A 194 7.76 9.01 -10.91
C ALA A 194 6.41 8.35 -10.62
N ALA A 195 5.86 8.52 -9.41
CA ALA A 195 4.53 8.08 -9.04
C ALA A 195 3.44 8.87 -9.78
N GLY A 196 3.62 10.19 -9.90
CA GLY A 196 2.75 11.03 -10.72
C GLY A 196 2.74 10.62 -12.19
N PHE A 197 3.92 10.40 -12.77
CA PHE A 197 4.05 9.96 -14.16
C PHE A 197 3.48 8.56 -14.41
N ARG A 198 3.78 7.60 -13.52
CA ARG A 198 3.41 6.18 -13.70
C ARG A 198 1.94 5.90 -13.40
N TYR A 199 1.37 6.60 -12.42
CA TYR A 199 0.04 6.28 -11.89
C TYR A 199 -0.97 7.42 -11.95
N GLY A 200 -0.60 8.58 -12.51
CA GLY A 200 -1.49 9.73 -12.64
C GLY A 200 -1.81 10.43 -11.30
N ILE A 201 -1.03 10.17 -10.25
CA ILE A 201 -1.23 10.80 -8.95
C ILE A 201 -0.92 12.29 -9.05
N PRO A 202 -1.79 13.20 -8.58
CA PRO A 202 -1.51 14.63 -8.55
C PRO A 202 -0.19 14.92 -7.82
N THR A 203 0.72 15.64 -8.49
CA THR A 203 2.01 16.02 -7.91
C THR A 203 2.01 17.47 -7.44
N VAL A 204 2.68 17.71 -6.32
CA VAL A 204 2.89 19.05 -5.78
C VAL A 204 4.33 19.22 -5.31
N GLY A 205 4.86 20.42 -5.47
CA GLY A 205 6.21 20.77 -5.06
C GLY A 205 6.31 22.26 -4.76
N THR A 206 7.22 22.61 -3.87
CA THR A 206 7.53 23.99 -3.51
C THR A 206 9.06 24.14 -3.44
N SER A 207 9.58 25.10 -2.69
CA SER A 207 11.01 25.21 -2.40
C SER A 207 11.44 24.39 -1.18
N ALA A 208 12.75 24.11 -1.09
CA ALA A 208 13.42 23.60 0.10
C ALA A 208 14.37 24.67 0.66
N HIS A 209 14.85 24.51 1.89
CA HIS A 209 15.78 25.46 2.51
C HIS A 209 17.01 25.77 1.65
N ALA A 210 17.51 24.79 0.88
CA ALA A 210 18.63 25.00 -0.05
C ALA A 210 18.39 26.13 -1.06
N PHE A 211 17.14 26.34 -1.48
CA PHE A 211 16.79 27.44 -2.38
C PHE A 211 16.88 28.80 -1.67
N THR A 212 16.40 28.90 -0.43
CA THR A 212 16.55 30.13 0.36
C THR A 212 18.02 30.42 0.64
N LEU A 213 18.79 29.41 1.04
CA LEU A 213 20.22 29.50 1.37
C LEU A 213 21.12 29.81 0.16
N LEU A 214 20.63 29.63 -1.07
CA LEU A 214 21.34 30.03 -2.29
C LEU A 214 21.42 31.55 -2.46
N HIS A 215 20.51 32.31 -1.84
CA HIS A 215 20.39 33.75 -2.01
C HIS A 215 21.05 34.50 -0.84
N ASP A 216 21.59 35.68 -1.11
CA ASP A 216 22.21 36.54 -0.08
C ASP A 216 21.20 36.97 1.00
N ARG A 217 19.90 37.01 0.66
CA ARG A 217 18.80 37.38 1.56
C ARG A 217 17.57 36.54 1.27
N GLU A 218 16.84 36.17 2.31
CA GLU A 218 15.57 35.42 2.21
C GLU A 218 14.52 36.13 1.34
N ARG A 219 14.44 37.48 1.42
CA ARG A 219 13.58 38.28 0.56
C ARG A 219 13.83 38.04 -0.93
N ASP A 220 15.09 37.88 -1.31
CA ASP A 220 15.46 37.71 -2.72
C ASP A 220 15.05 36.32 -3.22
N ALA A 221 15.12 35.30 -2.36
CA ALA A 221 14.57 33.97 -2.66
C ALA A 221 13.05 34.01 -2.82
N PHE A 222 12.32 34.66 -1.91
CA PHE A 222 10.86 34.79 -2.02
C PHE A 222 10.45 35.54 -3.29
N ARG A 223 11.15 36.64 -3.62
CA ARG A 223 10.89 37.38 -4.85
C ARG A 223 11.12 36.52 -6.08
N ALA A 224 12.25 35.82 -6.14
CA ALA A 224 12.56 34.92 -7.25
C ALA A 224 11.50 33.82 -7.43
N GLN A 225 11.00 33.24 -6.34
CA GLN A 225 9.95 32.21 -6.42
C GLN A 225 8.60 32.78 -6.86
N VAL A 226 8.19 33.95 -6.34
CA VAL A 226 6.93 34.61 -6.73
C VAL A 226 6.99 35.09 -8.19
N ASP A 227 8.12 35.64 -8.63
CA ASP A 227 8.29 36.07 -10.03
C ASP A 227 8.20 34.88 -11.00
N ALA A 228 8.67 33.69 -10.58
CA ALA A 228 8.66 32.48 -11.40
C ALA A 228 7.33 31.71 -11.37
N LEU A 229 6.69 31.61 -10.21
CA LEU A 229 5.55 30.72 -9.96
C LEU A 229 4.22 31.44 -9.68
N GLY A 230 4.25 32.77 -9.55
CA GLY A 230 3.11 33.59 -9.16
C GLY A 230 2.89 33.65 -7.65
N SER A 231 1.96 34.52 -7.24
CA SER A 231 1.62 34.76 -5.82
C SER A 231 0.90 33.58 -5.17
N ASP A 232 0.28 32.70 -5.94
CA ASP A 232 -0.45 31.53 -5.43
C ASP A 232 0.48 30.40 -4.93
N THR A 233 1.80 30.60 -5.00
CA THR A 233 2.81 29.66 -4.51
C THR A 233 2.78 29.48 -2.99
N THR A 234 3.43 28.41 -2.52
CA THR A 234 3.76 28.21 -1.11
C THR A 234 5.20 28.64 -0.81
N LEU A 235 5.40 29.55 0.13
CA LEU A 235 6.72 30.02 0.58
C LEU A 235 7.15 29.33 1.88
N LEU A 236 8.40 28.85 1.95
CA LEU A 236 8.98 28.23 3.15
C LEU A 236 9.49 29.32 4.11
N VAL A 237 8.90 29.44 5.29
CA VAL A 237 9.10 30.62 6.17
C VAL A 237 9.90 30.34 7.43
N ASP A 238 10.54 29.19 7.57
CA ASP A 238 11.27 28.82 8.79
C ASP A 238 12.76 28.56 8.55
N THR A 239 13.36 29.24 7.57
CA THR A 239 14.81 29.12 7.32
C THR A 239 15.64 29.87 8.36
N TYR A 240 15.20 31.06 8.80
CA TYR A 240 15.89 31.89 9.77
C TYR A 240 15.00 32.28 10.96
N ASP A 241 14.10 33.25 10.76
CA ASP A 241 13.12 33.70 11.76
C ASP A 241 11.73 33.72 11.14
N VAL A 242 10.79 32.99 11.74
CA VAL A 242 9.44 32.80 11.19
C VAL A 242 8.66 34.12 11.11
N THR A 243 8.82 34.99 12.09
CA THR A 243 8.06 36.25 12.15
C THR A 243 8.52 37.18 11.04
N GLU A 244 9.83 37.32 10.87
CA GLU A 244 10.42 38.15 9.81
C GLU A 244 10.14 37.58 8.42
N ALA A 245 10.20 36.25 8.27
CA ALA A 245 9.93 35.56 7.03
C ALA A 245 8.47 35.73 6.58
N VAL A 246 7.49 35.55 7.48
CA VAL A 246 6.06 35.74 7.15
C VAL A 246 5.77 37.16 6.71
N ARG A 247 6.32 38.16 7.43
CA ARG A 247 6.20 39.57 7.04
C ARG A 247 6.78 39.81 5.65
N THR A 248 7.99 39.31 5.39
CA THR A 248 8.66 39.43 4.10
C THR A 248 7.88 38.73 2.99
N ALA A 249 7.32 37.56 3.25
CA ALA A 249 6.51 36.79 2.31
C ALA A 249 5.28 37.59 1.86
N VAL A 250 4.53 38.19 2.80
CA VAL A 250 3.37 39.04 2.47
C VAL A 250 3.78 40.34 1.79
N GLU A 251 4.89 40.97 2.18
CA GLU A 251 5.40 42.16 1.49
C GLU A 251 5.81 41.90 0.03
N VAL A 252 6.28 40.68 -0.27
CA VAL A 252 6.74 40.29 -1.61
C VAL A 252 5.58 39.79 -2.48
N ALA A 253 4.73 38.90 -1.96
CA ALA A 253 3.65 38.28 -2.71
C ALA A 253 2.32 39.05 -2.66
N GLY A 254 2.19 39.98 -1.71
CA GLY A 254 0.94 40.67 -1.39
C GLY A 254 0.01 39.85 -0.47
N PRO A 255 -1.16 40.42 -0.09
CA PRO A 255 -2.14 39.75 0.79
C PRO A 255 -2.84 38.55 0.13
N GLY A 256 -2.65 38.37 -1.18
CA GLY A 256 -3.13 37.21 -1.94
C GLY A 256 -2.15 36.04 -1.98
N LEU A 257 -1.11 36.00 -1.13
CA LEU A 257 -0.17 34.88 -1.06
C LEU A 257 -0.93 33.55 -0.87
N GLY A 258 -0.64 32.55 -1.71
CA GLY A 258 -1.34 31.27 -1.68
C GLY A 258 -1.16 30.51 -0.36
N ALA A 259 0.09 30.27 0.04
CA ALA A 259 0.38 29.58 1.28
C ALA A 259 1.77 29.91 1.88
N VAL A 260 1.92 29.63 3.17
CA VAL A 260 3.21 29.52 3.85
C VAL A 260 3.43 28.09 4.34
N ARG A 261 4.68 27.63 4.36
CA ARG A 261 5.07 26.31 4.87
C ARG A 261 5.99 26.45 6.08
N ILE A 262 5.71 25.66 7.12
CA ILE A 262 6.48 25.59 8.36
C ILE A 262 6.93 24.13 8.55
N ASP A 263 8.23 23.90 8.78
CA ASP A 263 8.84 22.57 8.90
C ASP A 263 9.39 22.24 10.31
N SER A 264 9.50 23.26 11.18
CA SER A 264 10.22 23.15 12.45
C SER A 264 9.58 23.94 13.61
N GLY A 265 10.03 23.64 14.83
CA GLY A 265 9.54 24.26 16.08
C GLY A 265 8.33 23.53 16.69
N ASP A 266 7.70 24.19 17.67
CA ASP A 266 6.39 23.73 18.20
C ASP A 266 5.30 24.10 17.19
N LEU A 267 5.02 23.18 16.29
CA LEU A 267 4.16 23.40 15.12
C LEU A 267 2.76 23.89 15.50
N LEU A 268 2.20 23.45 16.64
CA LEU A 268 0.90 23.90 17.11
C LEU A 268 0.94 25.40 17.44
N LEU A 269 1.91 25.80 18.27
CA LEU A 269 2.08 27.17 18.71
C LEU A 269 2.53 28.10 17.58
N VAL A 270 3.43 27.64 16.72
CA VAL A 270 3.90 28.41 15.55
C VAL A 270 2.77 28.62 14.56
N ALA A 271 1.93 27.62 14.26
CA ALA A 271 0.80 27.79 13.35
C ALA A 271 -0.20 28.86 13.84
N HIS A 272 -0.51 28.91 15.15
CA HIS A 272 -1.36 29.97 15.70
C HIS A 272 -0.74 31.36 15.56
N ARG A 273 0.56 31.50 15.83
CA ARG A 273 1.27 32.79 15.69
C ARG A 273 1.31 33.25 14.24
N VAL A 274 1.63 32.34 13.31
CA VAL A 274 1.65 32.62 11.88
C VAL A 274 0.27 33.03 11.38
N ARG A 275 -0.80 32.33 11.80
CA ARG A 275 -2.17 32.70 11.45
C ARG A 275 -2.51 34.12 11.91
N GLN A 276 -2.24 34.43 13.19
CA GLN A 276 -2.46 35.76 13.74
C GLN A 276 -1.71 36.83 12.93
N GLN A 277 -0.43 36.58 12.64
CA GLN A 277 0.41 37.53 11.91
C GLN A 277 -0.08 37.74 10.46
N LEU A 278 -0.45 36.66 9.76
CA LEU A 278 -1.03 36.76 8.42
C LEU A 278 -2.32 37.59 8.44
N ASP A 279 -3.17 37.43 9.45
CA ASP A 279 -4.41 38.18 9.59
C ASP A 279 -4.15 39.68 9.85
N GLU A 280 -3.18 39.99 10.72
CA GLU A 280 -2.73 41.37 10.99
C GLU A 280 -2.15 42.06 9.74
N LEU A 281 -1.51 41.28 8.85
CA LEU A 281 -0.98 41.75 7.57
C LEU A 281 -2.04 41.78 6.45
N GLY A 282 -3.29 41.42 6.73
CA GLY A 282 -4.40 41.39 5.77
C GLY A 282 -4.41 40.17 4.83
N ALA A 283 -3.54 39.19 5.06
CA ALA A 283 -3.40 37.95 4.29
C ALA A 283 -4.29 36.82 4.85
N THR A 284 -5.56 37.11 5.10
CA THR A 284 -6.51 36.21 5.79
C THR A 284 -6.83 34.94 5.01
N GLY A 285 -6.63 34.95 3.68
CA GLY A 285 -6.84 33.78 2.80
C GLY A 285 -5.60 32.90 2.60
N THR A 286 -4.42 33.32 3.05
CA THR A 286 -3.17 32.57 2.89
C THR A 286 -3.20 31.29 3.72
N LYS A 287 -2.98 30.13 3.10
CA LYS A 287 -3.02 28.84 3.78
C LYS A 287 -1.75 28.55 4.58
N ILE A 288 -1.85 27.71 5.60
CA ILE A 288 -0.73 27.23 6.40
C ILE A 288 -0.54 25.74 6.13
N VAL A 289 0.62 25.39 5.56
CA VAL A 289 1.04 24.00 5.33
C VAL A 289 2.08 23.63 6.37
N VAL A 290 1.86 22.53 7.08
CA VAL A 290 2.84 22.02 8.06
C VAL A 290 3.51 20.78 7.50
N THR A 291 4.84 20.77 7.50
CA THR A 291 5.64 19.59 7.18
C THR A 291 6.49 19.21 8.38
N SER A 292 6.69 17.92 8.62
CA SER A 292 7.64 17.40 9.61
C SER A 292 7.67 15.87 9.54
N ASP A 293 8.32 15.22 10.49
CA ASP A 293 8.15 13.78 10.76
C ASP A 293 6.80 13.50 11.48
N LEU A 294 5.70 13.99 10.89
CA LEU A 294 4.34 13.87 11.39
C LEU A 294 3.85 12.41 11.32
N ASP A 295 3.33 11.88 12.42
CA ASP A 295 2.54 10.67 12.45
C ASP A 295 1.04 10.99 12.66
N GLU A 296 0.20 9.97 12.73
CA GLU A 296 -1.23 10.16 12.98
C GLU A 296 -1.56 10.84 14.33
N TYR A 297 -0.68 10.73 15.33
CA TYR A 297 -0.88 11.35 16.65
C TYR A 297 -0.52 12.84 16.62
N ALA A 298 0.56 13.20 15.94
CA ALA A 298 0.95 14.58 15.70
C ALA A 298 -0.11 15.31 14.86
N ILE A 299 -0.61 14.67 13.79
CA ILE A 299 -1.70 15.20 12.97
C ILE A 299 -2.96 15.44 13.80
N ALA A 300 -3.38 14.47 14.62
CA ALA A 300 -4.54 14.62 15.49
C ALA A 300 -4.36 15.77 16.50
N SER A 301 -3.16 15.96 17.04
CA SER A 301 -2.86 17.08 17.95
C SER A 301 -2.94 18.43 17.23
N LEU A 302 -2.52 18.49 15.96
CA LEU A 302 -2.60 19.69 15.12
C LEU A 302 -4.01 20.01 14.61
N ALA A 303 -5.01 19.16 14.88
CA ALA A 303 -6.41 19.44 14.55
C ALA A 303 -6.91 20.76 15.18
N ALA A 304 -6.39 21.09 16.37
CA ALA A 304 -6.72 22.33 17.10
C ALA A 304 -6.02 23.60 16.53
N ALA A 305 -5.00 23.44 15.69
CA ALA A 305 -4.29 24.55 15.06
C ALA A 305 -4.90 24.94 13.70
N PRO A 306 -4.70 26.20 13.27
CA PRO A 306 -5.13 26.71 11.96
C PRO A 306 -4.19 26.20 10.85
N VAL A 307 -4.19 24.88 10.64
CA VAL A 307 -3.41 24.22 9.59
C VAL A 307 -4.37 23.79 8.49
N ASP A 308 -4.01 24.09 7.24
CA ASP A 308 -4.83 23.80 6.06
C ASP A 308 -4.42 22.50 5.36
N ALA A 309 -3.15 22.09 5.47
CA ALA A 309 -2.64 20.86 4.87
C ALA A 309 -1.40 20.33 5.61
N TYR A 310 -1.16 19.02 5.50
CA TYR A 310 0.03 18.38 6.10
C TYR A 310 0.88 17.69 5.04
N GLY A 311 2.19 17.91 5.07
CA GLY A 311 3.14 17.07 4.35
C GLY A 311 3.81 16.06 5.28
N VAL A 312 3.76 14.79 4.89
CA VAL A 312 4.23 13.68 5.71
C VAL A 312 5.32 12.91 4.98
N GLY A 313 6.45 12.72 5.67
CA GLY A 313 7.62 12.01 5.14
C GLY A 313 7.83 10.65 5.79
N THR A 314 8.81 10.58 6.70
CA THR A 314 9.38 9.33 7.23
C THR A 314 8.34 8.41 7.85
N GLN A 315 7.45 8.95 8.70
CA GLN A 315 6.48 8.13 9.42
C GLN A 315 5.52 7.41 8.47
N LEU A 316 5.13 8.05 7.37
CA LEU A 316 4.30 7.41 6.36
C LEU A 316 5.05 6.28 5.64
N VAL A 317 6.21 6.58 5.05
CA VAL A 317 6.95 5.63 4.18
C VAL A 317 7.63 4.49 4.95
N THR A 318 7.59 4.53 6.29
CA THR A 318 8.04 3.45 7.19
C THR A 318 6.87 2.71 7.85
N GLY A 319 5.64 2.94 7.38
CA GLY A 319 4.43 2.27 7.86
C GLY A 319 4.03 2.69 9.28
N SER A 320 4.41 3.90 9.71
CA SER A 320 4.23 4.46 11.07
C SER A 320 4.73 3.46 12.12
N GLY A 321 6.04 3.18 12.04
CA GLY A 321 6.75 2.23 12.89
C GLY A 321 6.58 0.74 12.53
N HIS A 322 5.76 0.42 11.54
CA HIS A 322 5.47 -0.96 11.12
C HIS A 322 5.72 -1.14 9.62
N PRO A 323 6.96 -1.38 9.16
CA PRO A 323 7.33 -1.37 7.75
C PRO A 323 6.80 -2.57 6.94
N THR A 324 6.07 -3.49 7.58
CA THR A 324 5.51 -4.70 6.96
C THR A 324 4.16 -5.07 7.58
N ALA A 325 3.22 -5.49 6.74
CA ALA A 325 1.93 -6.04 7.16
C ALA A 325 2.01 -7.44 7.81
N SER A 326 3.21 -8.04 7.83
CA SER A 326 3.48 -9.39 8.38
C SER A 326 2.61 -10.51 7.79
N MET A 327 2.18 -10.34 6.53
CA MET A 327 1.51 -11.35 5.74
C MET A 327 2.45 -12.52 5.44
N VAL A 328 1.86 -13.70 5.29
CA VAL A 328 2.54 -14.93 4.89
C VAL A 328 1.79 -15.61 3.76
N TYR A 329 2.53 -16.34 2.94
CA TYR A 329 2.03 -17.15 1.83
C TYR A 329 2.13 -18.62 2.23
N LYS A 330 1.05 -19.38 2.16
CA LYS A 330 1.03 -20.77 2.68
C LYS A 330 0.20 -21.69 1.80
N LEU A 331 0.73 -22.87 1.51
CA LEU A 331 -0.04 -23.97 0.92
C LEU A 331 -1.10 -24.42 1.93
N VAL A 332 -2.37 -24.34 1.55
CA VAL A 332 -3.52 -24.68 2.40
C VAL A 332 -4.31 -25.88 1.88
N ALA A 333 -4.23 -26.17 0.58
CA ALA A 333 -4.80 -27.38 0.01
C ALA A 333 -3.98 -27.84 -1.19
N ARG A 334 -3.96 -29.14 -1.46
CA ARG A 334 -3.36 -29.71 -2.67
C ARG A 334 -4.10 -30.94 -3.14
N ALA A 335 -4.01 -31.26 -4.41
CA ALA A 335 -4.53 -32.50 -4.97
C ALA A 335 -3.70 -33.70 -4.47
N GLU A 336 -4.36 -34.85 -4.31
CA GLU A 336 -3.70 -36.10 -3.94
C GLU A 336 -2.70 -36.57 -5.00
N THR A 337 -3.02 -36.32 -6.27
CA THR A 337 -2.23 -36.69 -7.46
C THR A 337 -2.16 -35.51 -8.45
N ALA A 338 -1.43 -35.69 -9.55
CA ALA A 338 -1.35 -34.71 -10.65
C ALA A 338 -2.55 -34.81 -11.63
N ASP A 339 -3.49 -35.71 -11.40
CA ASP A 339 -4.70 -35.83 -12.23
C ASP A 339 -5.54 -34.53 -12.12
N PRO A 340 -5.93 -33.89 -13.24
CA PRO A 340 -6.79 -32.70 -13.22
C PRO A 340 -8.10 -32.88 -12.43
N GLY A 341 -8.62 -34.11 -12.33
CA GLY A 341 -9.83 -34.43 -11.57
C GLY A 341 -9.61 -34.74 -10.09
N ALA A 342 -8.37 -34.90 -9.62
CA ALA A 342 -8.09 -35.34 -8.25
C ALA A 342 -8.60 -34.36 -7.20
N PRO A 343 -9.28 -34.81 -6.13
CA PRO A 343 -9.84 -33.94 -5.11
C PRO A 343 -8.74 -33.18 -4.36
N LEU A 344 -9.05 -31.95 -3.94
CA LEU A 344 -8.17 -31.17 -3.06
C LEU A 344 -8.29 -31.67 -1.62
N VAL A 345 -7.15 -31.91 -0.98
CA VAL A 345 -7.04 -32.26 0.44
C VAL A 345 -6.50 -31.06 1.21
N PRO A 346 -7.16 -30.65 2.31
CA PRO A 346 -6.64 -29.64 3.23
C PRO A 346 -5.27 -30.02 3.80
N VAL A 347 -4.34 -29.07 3.82
CA VAL A 347 -3.02 -29.23 4.45
C VAL A 347 -2.73 -28.06 5.37
N ALA A 348 -1.99 -28.33 6.45
CA ALA A 348 -1.67 -27.34 7.46
C ALA A 348 -0.27 -27.56 8.01
N LYS A 349 0.43 -26.47 8.29
CA LYS A 349 1.68 -26.50 9.03
C LYS A 349 1.36 -26.57 10.53
N LYS A 350 1.85 -27.61 11.21
CA LYS A 350 1.88 -27.66 12.67
C LYS A 350 3.10 -26.91 13.20
N SER A 351 2.96 -26.15 14.28
CA SER A 351 4.08 -25.52 14.97
C SER A 351 4.08 -25.87 16.45
N SER A 352 5.27 -26.08 17.01
CA SER A 352 5.48 -26.29 18.44
C SER A 352 4.99 -25.03 19.18
N GLY A 353 3.90 -25.14 19.95
CA GLY A 353 3.26 -24.00 20.61
C GLY A 353 1.81 -23.71 20.17
N GLY A 354 1.17 -24.60 19.42
CA GLY A 354 -0.30 -24.59 19.24
C GLY A 354 -0.86 -23.65 18.17
N LYS A 355 -0.03 -22.84 17.51
CA LYS A 355 -0.47 -22.06 16.33
C LYS A 355 -0.62 -22.99 15.13
N ILE A 356 -1.86 -23.36 14.82
CA ILE A 356 -2.23 -24.20 13.68
C ILE A 356 -2.68 -23.29 12.55
N SER A 357 -2.15 -23.46 11.34
CA SER A 357 -2.74 -22.85 10.13
C SER A 357 -4.00 -23.62 9.75
N VAL A 358 -5.10 -22.95 9.43
CA VAL A 358 -6.33 -23.62 8.97
C VAL A 358 -6.15 -24.02 7.50
N GLY A 359 -6.19 -25.32 7.23
CA GLY A 359 -6.12 -25.87 5.88
C GLY A 359 -7.43 -25.69 5.10
N GLY A 360 -7.39 -25.98 3.81
CA GLY A 360 -8.53 -25.91 2.90
C GLY A 360 -8.54 -24.64 2.05
N ARG A 361 -9.22 -24.74 0.91
CA ARG A 361 -9.48 -23.63 -0.02
C ARG A 361 -10.56 -22.74 0.58
N LYS A 362 -10.16 -21.63 1.21
CA LYS A 362 -11.09 -20.79 1.98
C LYS A 362 -11.76 -19.72 1.11
N TRP A 363 -12.95 -19.33 1.54
CA TRP A 363 -13.64 -18.10 1.14
C TRP A 363 -13.75 -17.19 2.36
N ALA A 364 -13.97 -15.89 2.11
CA ALA A 364 -14.19 -14.91 3.16
C ALA A 364 -15.35 -13.98 2.78
N ALA A 365 -16.14 -13.58 3.77
CA ALA A 365 -17.25 -12.66 3.64
C ALA A 365 -17.33 -11.70 4.83
N ARG A 366 -17.92 -10.52 4.64
CA ARG A 366 -18.16 -9.56 5.73
C ARG A 366 -19.60 -9.60 6.20
N ARG A 367 -19.82 -10.13 7.40
CA ARG A 367 -21.15 -10.04 8.03
C ARG A 367 -21.35 -8.61 8.55
N VAL A 368 -22.57 -8.12 8.36
CA VAL A 368 -23.01 -6.81 8.84
C VAL A 368 -24.16 -6.96 9.82
N ASP A 369 -24.32 -5.99 10.72
CA ASP A 369 -25.46 -5.88 11.62
C ASP A 369 -26.71 -5.31 10.91
N ALA A 370 -27.76 -5.05 11.69
CA ALA A 370 -29.03 -4.53 11.18
C ALA A 370 -28.92 -3.11 10.59
N ASP A 371 -27.90 -2.34 11.00
CA ASP A 371 -27.64 -0.98 10.52
C ASP A 371 -26.65 -0.97 9.33
N GLY A 372 -26.18 -2.15 8.91
CA GLY A 372 -25.24 -2.31 7.80
C GLY A 372 -23.78 -2.09 8.20
N VAL A 373 -23.48 -1.98 9.49
CA VAL A 373 -22.10 -1.85 10.00
C VAL A 373 -21.47 -3.23 10.06
N ALA A 374 -20.20 -3.35 9.67
CA ALA A 374 -19.48 -4.60 9.73
C ALA A 374 -19.37 -5.12 11.18
N GLU A 375 -19.70 -6.40 11.37
CA GLU A 375 -19.70 -7.06 12.68
C GLU A 375 -18.60 -8.14 12.78
N ALA A 376 -18.35 -8.90 11.71
CA ALA A 376 -17.35 -9.95 11.70
C ALA A 376 -16.77 -10.22 10.30
N GLU A 377 -15.52 -10.67 10.26
CA GLU A 377 -14.92 -11.30 9.08
C GLU A 377 -15.16 -12.81 9.17
N VAL A 378 -16.02 -13.34 8.30
CA VAL A 378 -16.42 -14.74 8.31
C VAL A 378 -15.62 -15.51 7.26
N VAL A 379 -14.92 -16.54 7.68
CA VAL A 379 -14.05 -17.37 6.86
C VAL A 379 -14.58 -18.80 6.86
N GLY A 380 -14.68 -19.44 5.71
CA GLY A 380 -15.16 -20.83 5.63
C GLY A 380 -14.51 -21.61 4.50
N THR A 381 -14.80 -22.91 4.45
CA THR A 381 -14.46 -23.79 3.33
C THR A 381 -15.73 -24.42 2.76
N GLY A 382 -15.67 -24.92 1.52
CA GLY A 382 -16.85 -25.48 0.84
C GLY A 382 -17.81 -24.41 0.31
N PRO A 383 -19.11 -24.72 0.19
CA PRO A 383 -20.12 -23.78 -0.29
C PRO A 383 -20.26 -22.56 0.64
N VAL A 384 -20.47 -21.39 0.04
CA VAL A 384 -20.77 -20.16 0.78
C VAL A 384 -22.26 -20.18 1.18
N PRO A 385 -22.61 -19.94 2.45
CA PRO A 385 -24.00 -19.78 2.87
C PRO A 385 -24.72 -18.69 2.05
N ALA A 386 -26.01 -18.90 1.77
CA ALA A 386 -26.77 -18.03 0.88
C ALA A 386 -26.83 -16.58 1.39
N GLU A 387 -26.89 -16.41 2.71
CA GLU A 387 -26.90 -15.13 3.42
C GLU A 387 -25.57 -14.36 3.39
N LEU A 388 -24.47 -15.01 2.97
CA LEU A 388 -23.15 -14.39 2.82
C LEU A 388 -22.71 -14.26 1.36
N ALA A 389 -23.51 -14.74 0.41
CA ALA A 389 -23.12 -14.85 -0.98
C ALA A 389 -22.83 -13.48 -1.64
N ASP A 390 -23.60 -12.45 -1.29
CA ASP A 390 -23.46 -11.05 -1.73
C ASP A 390 -22.42 -10.26 -0.92
N ARG A 391 -21.85 -10.87 0.13
CA ARG A 391 -20.88 -10.24 1.04
C ARG A 391 -19.47 -10.83 0.94
N GLN A 392 -19.22 -11.64 -0.07
CA GLN A 392 -17.90 -12.21 -0.31
C GLN A 392 -16.87 -11.12 -0.61
N LEU A 393 -15.68 -11.30 -0.04
CA LEU A 393 -14.57 -10.35 -0.15
C LEU A 393 -13.60 -10.72 -1.27
N LEU A 394 -13.58 -11.99 -1.68
CA LEU A 394 -12.72 -12.47 -2.77
C LEU A 394 -13.35 -12.17 -4.14
N VAL A 395 -12.67 -11.36 -4.94
CA VAL A 395 -12.95 -11.19 -6.36
C VAL A 395 -11.89 -11.93 -7.19
N ARG A 396 -12.23 -12.26 -8.44
CA ARG A 396 -11.26 -12.87 -9.35
C ARG A 396 -10.32 -11.80 -9.89
N LEU A 397 -9.02 -12.02 -9.74
CA LEU A 397 -7.98 -11.10 -10.17
C LEU A 397 -7.26 -11.59 -11.44
N VAL A 398 -7.04 -12.91 -11.52
CA VAL A 398 -6.47 -13.60 -12.69
C VAL A 398 -7.33 -14.81 -13.02
N GLU A 399 -7.65 -14.96 -14.31
CA GLU A 399 -8.36 -16.10 -14.89
C GLU A 399 -7.45 -16.82 -15.89
N GLY A 400 -7.04 -18.05 -15.56
CA GLY A 400 -6.24 -18.88 -16.48
C GLY A 400 -4.95 -18.19 -16.95
N GLY A 401 -4.26 -17.46 -16.06
CA GLY A 401 -3.06 -16.68 -16.37
C GLY A 401 -3.30 -15.29 -16.96
N THR A 402 -4.55 -14.91 -17.25
CA THR A 402 -4.90 -13.58 -17.78
C THR A 402 -5.42 -12.67 -16.68
N VAL A 403 -4.88 -11.47 -16.55
CA VAL A 403 -5.37 -10.48 -15.58
C VAL A 403 -6.75 -9.95 -15.99
N VAL A 404 -7.72 -9.99 -15.08
CA VAL A 404 -9.12 -9.59 -15.35
C VAL A 404 -9.62 -8.44 -14.46
N ALA A 405 -8.80 -7.96 -13.51
CA ALA A 405 -9.21 -6.97 -12.51
C ALA A 405 -8.28 -5.73 -12.45
N ARG A 406 -7.82 -5.21 -13.60
CA ARG A 406 -7.09 -3.93 -13.64
C ARG A 406 -8.06 -2.77 -13.40
N GLU A 407 -7.70 -1.86 -12.50
CA GLU A 407 -8.50 -0.69 -12.14
C GLU A 407 -7.63 0.58 -12.09
N PRO A 408 -8.19 1.75 -12.46
CA PRO A 408 -7.52 3.04 -12.22
C PRO A 408 -7.45 3.33 -10.71
N LEU A 409 -6.42 4.05 -10.25
CA LEU A 409 -6.14 4.24 -8.80
C LEU A 409 -7.23 4.94 -7.99
N ASP A 410 -8.11 5.71 -8.62
CA ASP A 410 -9.23 6.34 -7.91
C ASP A 410 -10.24 5.30 -7.42
N VAL A 411 -10.39 4.18 -8.12
CA VAL A 411 -11.32 3.10 -7.74
C VAL A 411 -10.93 2.44 -6.41
N PRO A 412 -9.69 1.94 -6.19
CA PRO A 412 -9.29 1.42 -4.89
C PRO A 412 -9.26 2.49 -3.81
N ARG A 413 -9.00 3.76 -4.13
CA ARG A 413 -9.11 4.87 -3.18
C ARG A 413 -10.54 5.05 -2.68
N ASP A 414 -11.50 5.15 -3.59
CA ASP A 414 -12.92 5.32 -3.26
C ASP A 414 -13.46 4.09 -2.52
N ARG A 415 -13.03 2.89 -2.95
CA ARG A 415 -13.32 1.64 -2.25
C ARG A 415 -12.80 1.67 -0.82
N HIS A 416 -11.59 2.18 -0.60
CA HIS A 416 -11.03 2.27 0.74
C HIS A 416 -11.81 3.22 1.65
N ILE A 417 -12.23 4.38 1.13
CA ILE A 417 -13.09 5.32 1.85
C ILE A 417 -14.40 4.64 2.26
N ALA A 418 -15.04 3.92 1.33
CA ALA A 418 -16.28 3.20 1.60
C ALA A 418 -16.10 2.03 2.58
N ALA A 419 -15.06 1.21 2.41
CA ALA A 419 -14.76 0.08 3.29
C ALA A 419 -14.51 0.54 4.74
N ARG A 420 -13.75 1.63 4.92
CA ARG A 420 -13.51 2.22 6.24
C ARG A 420 -14.78 2.81 6.85
N ALA A 421 -15.63 3.47 6.05
CA ALA A 421 -16.88 4.07 6.52
C ALA A 421 -17.89 3.04 7.05
N ASN A 422 -17.83 1.79 6.55
CA ASN A 422 -18.69 0.69 6.99
C ASN A 422 -18.16 -0.05 8.23
N LEU A 423 -17.01 0.35 8.78
CA LEU A 423 -16.51 -0.22 10.03
C LEU A 423 -17.15 0.44 11.26
N PRO A 424 -17.15 -0.24 12.42
CA PRO A 424 -17.51 0.39 13.68
C PRO A 424 -16.69 1.67 13.93
N LEU A 425 -17.28 2.66 14.60
CA LEU A 425 -16.62 3.94 14.92
C LEU A 425 -15.30 3.78 15.69
N SER A 426 -15.13 2.67 16.41
CA SER A 426 -13.86 2.34 17.08
C SER A 426 -12.69 2.13 16.10
N ALA A 427 -12.94 1.95 14.81
CA ALA A 427 -11.93 1.76 13.78
C ALA A 427 -11.01 2.97 13.59
N THR A 428 -11.51 4.19 13.85
CA THR A 428 -10.73 5.42 13.72
C THR A 428 -10.04 5.83 15.03
N GLN A 429 -10.23 5.07 16.11
CA GLN A 429 -9.58 5.38 17.38
C GLN A 429 -8.06 5.20 17.29
N LEU A 430 -7.34 6.25 17.69
CA LEU A 430 -5.87 6.25 17.78
C LEU A 430 -5.34 5.61 19.07
N SER A 431 -6.17 5.45 20.10
CA SER A 431 -5.80 4.73 21.31
C SER A 431 -5.39 3.29 21.00
N ARG A 432 -4.56 2.70 21.85
CA ARG A 432 -4.15 1.29 21.70
C ARG A 432 -5.35 0.35 21.75
N GLY A 433 -5.26 -0.76 21.02
CA GLY A 433 -6.09 -1.94 21.24
C GLY A 433 -6.13 -2.87 20.04
N GLU A 434 -7.11 -3.77 20.07
CA GLU A 434 -7.27 -4.90 19.16
C GLU A 434 -7.96 -4.54 17.82
N PRO A 435 -7.92 -5.44 16.83
CA PRO A 435 -8.71 -5.33 15.62
C PRO A 435 -10.21 -5.13 15.93
N VAL A 436 -10.89 -4.31 15.15
CA VAL A 436 -12.30 -3.94 15.46
C VAL A 436 -13.31 -5.01 15.12
N LEU A 437 -12.97 -5.94 14.23
CA LEU A 437 -13.81 -7.09 13.92
C LEU A 437 -13.09 -8.38 14.34
N PRO A 438 -13.82 -9.34 14.94
CA PRO A 438 -13.32 -10.71 15.06
C PRO A 438 -13.32 -11.41 13.70
N THR A 439 -12.43 -12.38 13.56
CA THR A 439 -12.46 -13.35 12.46
C THR A 439 -13.08 -14.65 12.95
N GLU A 440 -14.20 -15.05 12.35
CA GLU A 440 -14.95 -16.25 12.71
C GLU A 440 -14.79 -17.32 11.63
N TYR A 441 -14.59 -18.58 12.04
CA TYR A 441 -14.45 -19.69 11.11
C TYR A 441 -15.74 -20.52 11.08
N LEU A 442 -16.40 -20.56 9.92
CA LEU A 442 -17.50 -21.47 9.64
C LEU A 442 -16.93 -22.81 9.20
N HIS A 443 -17.13 -23.80 10.08
CA HIS A 443 -16.55 -25.14 10.04
C HIS A 443 -15.06 -25.15 10.44
N GLU A 444 -14.79 -25.27 11.74
CA GLU A 444 -13.52 -25.88 12.18
C GLU A 444 -13.56 -27.38 11.81
N PRO A 445 -12.44 -27.95 11.31
CA PRO A 445 -12.38 -29.35 10.88
C PRO A 445 -12.70 -30.36 11.99
#